data_AF-A0A836KAG8-F1
#
_entry.id   AF-A0A836KAG8-F1
#
_cell.length_a   1.000
_cell.length_b   1.000
_cell.length_c   1.000
_cell.angle_alpha   90.00
_cell.angle_beta   90.00
_cell.angle_gamma   90.00
#
_symmetry.space_group_name_H-M   'P 1'
#
loop_
_entity.id
_entity.type
_entity.pdbx_description
1 polymer ?
#
loop_
_entity_poly.entity_id
_entity_poly.type
_entity_poly.pdbx_seq_one_letter_code
_entity_poly.pdbx_strand_id
1 'polypeptide(L)'
;IMSQEKQDIDTMRYIAAKSQNVSINMRKINDLATEVIAYMSRNHNNENIYAVTRSYVRLSSEFHPEKDDKRTADWLFVLNTLNFSLWSLKDMPEWTVNGFTGYMALCAAIKRAIDNGKPMWDPKFYTTLSIVEMIQIFQGDNNISMPRTSQRLTILHEVGKVLLDDYDGTFANCIKSCEHDAIKLMVTIHDKFPSYDDVVIYHDRSVRLFTKAWTLVTDIWNYFDDEEDELRIDIERMKHSTIFVDYRVVQIFDHFNVLVYSKKFLDELKKEEFIFHGTKEEIEIRCCSLMIVRYLHQMLMKTLEQDTFVKQIPVLKLPDFDCTCLIDNFLWDYLQLHNKQLKKNVLCKIYTESY
;
A
#
# COMPACT_ATOMS: atom_id res chain seq x y z
N ILE A 1 17.35 9.41 13.96
CA ILE A 1 16.38 9.18 12.86
C ILE A 1 17.02 8.41 11.70
N MET A 2 18.06 8.92 11.01
CA MET A 2 18.80 8.13 9.98
C MET A 2 19.41 6.81 10.51
N SER A 3 19.81 6.77 11.79
CA SER A 3 20.26 5.54 12.45
C SER A 3 19.17 4.48 12.56
N GLN A 4 17.92 4.92 12.67
CA GLN A 4 16.75 4.09 12.93
C GLN A 4 16.28 3.39 11.65
N GLU A 5 16.15 4.14 10.56
CA GLU A 5 15.79 3.61 9.24
C GLU A 5 16.82 2.57 8.77
N LYS A 6 18.11 2.87 8.93
CA LYS A 6 19.19 1.92 8.62
C LYS A 6 19.06 0.63 9.45
N GLN A 7 18.75 0.75 10.74
CA GLN A 7 18.54 -0.40 11.61
C GLN A 7 17.33 -1.23 11.19
N ASP A 8 16.24 -0.61 10.74
CA ASP A 8 15.04 -1.30 10.28
C ASP A 8 15.30 -2.06 8.98
N ILE A 9 16.02 -1.43 8.04
CA ILE A 9 16.48 -2.08 6.80
C ILE A 9 17.40 -3.26 7.10
N ASP A 10 18.35 -3.08 8.02
CA ASP A 10 19.25 -4.16 8.41
C ASP A 10 18.50 -5.30 9.11
N THR A 11 17.41 -5.00 9.82
CA THR A 11 16.52 -5.99 10.43
C THR A 11 15.73 -6.78 9.37
N MET A 12 15.10 -6.09 8.40
CA MET A 12 14.40 -6.76 7.29
C MET A 12 15.36 -7.65 6.47
N ARG A 13 16.56 -7.15 6.17
CA ARG A 13 17.59 -7.92 5.48
C ARG A 13 18.04 -9.14 6.30
N TYR A 14 18.20 -8.97 7.61
CA TYR A 14 18.53 -10.07 8.52
C TYR A 14 17.44 -11.15 8.50
N ILE A 15 16.17 -10.77 8.58
CA ILE A 15 15.05 -11.71 8.54
C ILE A 15 15.03 -12.42 7.21
N ALA A 16 15.03 -11.70 6.08
CA ALA A 16 15.04 -12.31 4.75
C ALA A 16 16.21 -13.30 4.54
N ALA A 17 17.36 -13.08 5.20
CA ALA A 17 18.51 -13.98 5.16
C ALA A 17 18.42 -15.18 6.13
N LYS A 18 17.57 -15.11 7.15
CA LYS A 18 17.36 -16.14 8.19
C LYS A 18 16.02 -16.86 8.11
N SER A 19 15.13 -16.39 7.24
CA SER A 19 13.83 -16.99 6.97
C SER A 19 13.97 -18.48 6.66
N GLN A 20 13.05 -19.29 7.21
CA GLN A 20 13.06 -20.75 7.03
C GLN A 20 11.96 -21.24 6.10
N ASN A 21 10.84 -20.52 6.08
CA ASN A 21 9.65 -20.87 5.31
C ASN A 21 9.56 -20.10 4.00
N VAL A 22 10.21 -18.94 3.92
CA VAL A 22 10.20 -18.06 2.75
C VAL A 22 11.63 -17.70 2.36
N SER A 23 11.91 -17.57 1.07
CA SER A 23 13.21 -17.14 0.54
C SER A 23 13.06 -16.33 -0.73
N ILE A 24 14.12 -15.59 -1.09
CA ILE A 24 14.14 -14.76 -2.30
C ILE A 24 15.00 -15.44 -3.37
N ASN A 25 14.41 -15.75 -4.52
CA ASN A 25 15.11 -16.24 -5.68
C ASN A 25 15.74 -15.09 -6.48
N MET A 26 16.96 -14.70 -6.09
CA MET A 26 17.70 -13.60 -6.69
C MET A 26 17.88 -13.73 -8.21
N ARG A 27 17.89 -14.96 -8.77
CA ARG A 27 18.00 -15.17 -10.22
C ARG A 27 16.78 -14.67 -10.98
N LYS A 28 15.60 -14.77 -10.36
CA LYS A 28 14.31 -14.37 -10.94
C LYS A 28 13.98 -12.89 -10.78
N ILE A 29 14.72 -12.16 -9.94
CA ILE A 29 14.59 -10.69 -9.88
C ILE A 29 14.95 -10.06 -11.22
N ASN A 30 15.91 -10.63 -11.98
CA ASN A 30 16.23 -10.14 -13.32
C ASN A 30 15.02 -10.20 -14.26
N ASP A 31 14.29 -11.31 -14.25
CA ASP A 31 13.10 -11.49 -15.09
C ASP A 31 12.03 -10.43 -14.73
N LEU A 32 11.81 -10.20 -13.43
CA LEU A 32 10.90 -9.15 -12.95
C LEU A 32 11.37 -7.74 -13.34
N ALA A 33 12.67 -7.45 -13.26
CA ALA A 33 13.25 -6.19 -13.69
C ALA A 33 13.07 -5.97 -15.20
N THR A 34 13.22 -7.01 -16.01
CA THR A 34 12.94 -6.95 -17.46
C THR A 34 11.49 -6.58 -17.73
N GLU A 35 10.53 -7.12 -16.98
CA GLU A 35 9.12 -6.74 -17.11
C GLU A 35 8.84 -5.28 -16.72
N VAL A 36 9.47 -4.77 -15.66
CA VAL A 36 9.36 -3.35 -15.28
C VAL A 36 9.95 -2.45 -16.38
N ILE A 37 11.11 -2.80 -16.94
CA ILE A 37 11.71 -2.06 -18.05
C ILE A 37 10.80 -2.10 -19.28
N ALA A 38 10.21 -3.26 -19.59
CA ALA A 38 9.27 -3.38 -20.70
C ALA A 38 8.02 -2.53 -20.47
N TYR A 39 7.49 -2.49 -19.24
CA TYR A 39 6.38 -1.61 -18.85
C TYR A 39 6.73 -0.13 -19.01
N MET A 40 7.91 0.29 -18.55
CA MET A 40 8.43 1.64 -18.72
C MET A 40 8.53 2.02 -20.20
N SER A 41 9.18 1.18 -21.02
CA SER A 41 9.35 1.43 -22.46
C SER A 41 8.01 1.49 -23.20
N ARG A 42 7.03 0.65 -22.85
CA ARG A 42 5.67 0.72 -23.40
C ARG A 42 5.00 2.05 -23.06
N ASN A 43 5.07 2.51 -21.81
CA ASN A 43 4.52 3.80 -21.41
C ASN A 43 5.24 4.98 -22.08
N HIS A 44 6.56 4.89 -22.29
CA HIS A 44 7.29 5.89 -23.06
C HIS A 44 6.82 5.97 -24.51
N ASN A 45 6.68 4.83 -25.19
CA ASN A 45 6.21 4.79 -26.58
C ASN A 45 4.76 5.28 -26.74
N ASN A 46 3.95 5.17 -25.69
CA ASN A 46 2.58 5.65 -25.63
C ASN A 46 2.46 7.07 -25.05
N GLU A 47 3.57 7.81 -24.94
CA GLU A 47 3.60 9.19 -24.40
C GLU A 47 3.08 9.34 -22.95
N ASN A 48 3.06 8.25 -22.18
CA ASN A 48 2.50 8.16 -20.84
C ASN A 48 3.58 7.99 -19.73
N ILE A 49 4.86 8.19 -20.06
CA ILE A 49 5.95 7.87 -19.13
C ILE A 49 5.88 8.68 -17.83
N TYR A 50 5.47 9.94 -17.89
CA TYR A 50 5.35 10.81 -16.72
C TYR A 50 4.29 10.32 -15.74
N ALA A 51 3.17 9.80 -16.24
CA ALA A 51 2.09 9.29 -15.40
C ALA A 51 2.53 8.09 -14.56
N VAL A 52 3.52 7.32 -15.05
CA VAL A 52 3.99 6.11 -14.37
C VAL A 52 5.30 6.30 -13.61
N THR A 53 5.98 7.44 -13.73
CA THR A 53 7.25 7.74 -13.06
C THR A 53 7.21 8.92 -12.10
N ARG A 54 6.11 9.67 -12.03
CA ARG A 54 5.94 10.84 -11.13
C ARG A 54 4.71 10.76 -10.23
N SER A 55 3.69 10.02 -10.65
CA SER A 55 2.41 9.94 -9.95
C SER A 55 1.99 8.51 -9.71
N TYR A 56 1.32 8.24 -8.59
CA TYR A 56 0.79 6.92 -8.31
C TYR A 56 -0.55 6.76 -9.03
N VAL A 57 -0.60 5.95 -10.09
CA VAL A 57 -1.76 5.79 -10.98
C VAL A 57 -3.03 5.38 -10.23
N ARG A 58 -2.88 4.63 -9.13
CA ARG A 58 -3.99 4.24 -8.23
C ARG A 58 -4.74 5.43 -7.62
N LEU A 59 -4.12 6.61 -7.55
CA LEU A 59 -4.72 7.86 -7.04
C LEU A 59 -5.45 8.66 -8.12
N SER A 60 -5.27 8.34 -9.40
CA SER A 60 -5.75 9.14 -10.53
C SER A 60 -7.15 8.74 -11.02
N SER A 61 -7.93 8.01 -10.22
CA SER A 61 -9.29 7.60 -10.62
C SER A 61 -10.32 8.70 -10.34
N GLU A 62 -11.44 8.67 -11.07
CA GLU A 62 -12.61 9.54 -10.84
C GLU A 62 -13.23 9.49 -9.42
N PHE A 63 -12.87 8.49 -8.61
CA PHE A 63 -13.35 8.34 -7.24
C PHE A 63 -12.59 9.15 -6.19
N HIS A 64 -11.38 9.62 -6.53
CA HIS A 64 -10.58 10.41 -5.60
C HIS A 64 -10.98 11.90 -5.68
N PRO A 65 -10.77 12.68 -4.61
CA PRO A 65 -10.99 14.12 -4.65
C PRO A 65 -10.01 14.81 -5.60
N GLU A 66 -10.42 15.98 -6.09
CA GLU A 66 -9.55 16.89 -6.82
C GLU A 66 -8.44 17.44 -5.90
N LYS A 67 -7.29 17.81 -6.47
CA LYS A 67 -6.13 18.26 -5.69
C LYS A 67 -6.41 19.50 -4.83
N ASP A 68 -7.28 20.40 -5.28
CA ASP A 68 -7.64 21.64 -4.59
C ASP A 68 -8.78 21.48 -3.57
N ASP A 69 -9.34 20.28 -3.42
CA ASP A 69 -10.37 20.02 -2.42
C ASP A 69 -9.77 20.02 -1.01
N LYS A 70 -10.25 20.94 -0.17
CA LYS A 70 -9.81 21.08 1.23
C LYS A 70 -10.04 19.83 2.08
N ARG A 71 -10.87 18.89 1.61
CA ARG A 71 -11.17 17.63 2.29
C ARG A 71 -10.21 16.50 1.92
N THR A 72 -9.30 16.73 0.97
CA THR A 72 -8.42 15.69 0.41
C THR A 72 -7.60 14.97 1.46
N ALA A 73 -6.99 15.68 2.42
CA ALA A 73 -6.21 15.05 3.48
C ALA A 73 -7.05 14.10 4.36
N ASP A 74 -8.24 14.54 4.78
CA ASP A 74 -9.17 13.74 5.57
C ASP A 74 -9.72 12.53 4.79
N TRP A 75 -10.00 12.74 3.50
CA TRP A 75 -10.44 11.67 2.61
C TRP A 75 -9.37 10.60 2.42
N LEU A 76 -8.12 11.01 2.16
CA LEU A 76 -6.98 10.09 2.03
C LEU A 76 -6.72 9.33 3.33
N PHE A 77 -6.86 9.99 4.48
CA PHE A 77 -6.76 9.34 5.78
C PHE A 77 -7.80 8.23 5.95
N VAL A 78 -9.07 8.50 5.62
CA VAL A 78 -10.16 7.51 5.72
C VAL A 78 -9.97 6.38 4.73
N LEU A 79 -9.63 6.69 3.47
CA LEU A 79 -9.34 5.67 2.46
C LEU A 79 -8.22 4.73 2.95
N ASN A 80 -7.08 5.29 3.36
CA ASN A 80 -5.93 4.53 3.80
C ASN A 80 -6.24 3.71 5.06
N THR A 81 -6.97 4.29 6.02
CA THR A 81 -7.42 3.61 7.24
C THR A 81 -8.22 2.35 6.93
N LEU A 82 -9.12 2.42 5.94
CA LEU A 82 -10.03 1.33 5.53
C LEU A 82 -9.41 0.35 4.52
N ASN A 83 -8.27 0.70 3.93
CA ASN A 83 -7.60 -0.09 2.91
C ASN A 83 -6.81 -1.24 3.56
N PHE A 84 -7.46 -2.36 3.88
CA PHE A 84 -6.76 -3.59 4.31
C PHE A 84 -7.65 -4.81 4.14
N SER A 85 -7.15 -5.96 3.69
CA SER A 85 -7.97 -7.20 3.59
C SER A 85 -9.25 -7.04 2.74
N LEU A 86 -9.18 -6.32 1.62
CA LEU A 86 -10.33 -6.07 0.73
C LEU A 86 -10.66 -7.22 -0.23
N TRP A 87 -9.90 -8.34 -0.18
CA TRP A 87 -10.11 -9.50 -1.04
C TRP A 87 -10.99 -10.57 -0.38
N SER A 88 -11.68 -11.35 -1.21
CA SER A 88 -12.39 -12.56 -0.78
C SER A 88 -11.50 -13.79 -0.89
N LEU A 89 -11.86 -14.86 -0.18
CA LEU A 89 -11.25 -16.17 -0.34
C LEU A 89 -11.45 -16.69 -1.77
N LYS A 90 -10.52 -17.55 -2.20
CA LYS A 90 -10.65 -18.26 -3.47
C LYS A 90 -12.00 -18.97 -3.55
N ASP A 91 -12.66 -18.85 -4.70
CA ASP A 91 -13.96 -19.43 -5.02
C ASP A 91 -15.15 -18.86 -4.20
N MET A 92 -14.92 -17.83 -3.37
CA MET A 92 -15.99 -17.05 -2.72
C MET A 92 -16.35 -15.82 -3.54
N PRO A 93 -17.62 -15.36 -3.50
CA PRO A 93 -18.03 -14.15 -4.18
C PRO A 93 -17.30 -12.92 -3.62
N GLU A 94 -16.91 -12.01 -4.49
CA GLU A 94 -16.19 -10.79 -4.13
C GLU A 94 -17.16 -9.66 -3.79
N TRP A 95 -16.79 -8.83 -2.82
CA TRP A 95 -17.47 -7.56 -2.61
C TRP A 95 -17.21 -6.64 -3.81
N THR A 96 -18.29 -6.19 -4.47
CA THR A 96 -18.19 -5.30 -5.62
C THR A 96 -18.94 -4.00 -5.41
N VAL A 97 -18.39 -2.89 -5.91
CA VAL A 97 -19.07 -1.59 -5.94
C VAL A 97 -18.82 -0.95 -7.30
N ASN A 98 -19.89 -0.59 -8.01
CA ASN A 98 -19.84 -0.10 -9.39
C ASN A 98 -19.07 -1.05 -10.32
N GLY A 99 -19.15 -2.37 -10.09
CA GLY A 99 -18.43 -3.39 -10.85
C GLY A 99 -16.94 -3.52 -10.52
N PHE A 100 -16.39 -2.70 -9.62
CA PHE A 100 -15.01 -2.80 -9.14
C PHE A 100 -14.90 -3.76 -7.96
N THR A 101 -13.68 -4.21 -7.65
CA THR A 101 -13.34 -5.00 -6.44
C THR A 101 -12.14 -4.37 -5.72
N GLY A 102 -11.84 -4.82 -4.49
CA GLY A 102 -10.63 -4.41 -3.78
C GLY A 102 -10.57 -2.90 -3.50
N TYR A 103 -9.38 -2.32 -3.64
CA TYR A 103 -9.13 -0.89 -3.47
C TYR A 103 -10.08 -0.01 -4.29
N MET A 104 -10.31 -0.34 -5.56
CA MET A 104 -11.18 0.47 -6.43
C MET A 104 -12.65 0.45 -5.98
N ALA A 105 -13.12 -0.69 -5.46
CA ALA A 105 -14.46 -0.76 -4.85
C ALA A 105 -14.55 0.08 -3.57
N LEU A 106 -13.47 0.14 -2.77
CA LEU A 106 -13.40 0.99 -1.59
C LEU A 106 -13.50 2.47 -1.97
N CYS A 107 -12.73 2.93 -2.95
CA CYS A 107 -12.80 4.31 -3.44
C CYS A 107 -14.21 4.64 -3.96
N ALA A 108 -14.79 3.76 -4.78
CA ALA A 108 -16.14 3.95 -5.31
C ALA A 108 -17.20 4.00 -4.21
N ALA A 109 -17.08 3.17 -3.16
CA ALA A 109 -18.01 3.16 -2.03
C ALA A 109 -17.93 4.46 -1.21
N ILE A 110 -16.72 4.93 -0.92
CA ILE A 110 -16.52 6.20 -0.20
C ILE A 110 -17.10 7.36 -1.03
N LYS A 111 -16.77 7.44 -2.33
CA LYS A 111 -17.31 8.48 -3.23
C LYS A 111 -18.84 8.45 -3.28
N ARG A 112 -19.44 7.27 -3.45
CA ARG A 112 -20.90 7.09 -3.46
C ARG A 112 -21.54 7.55 -2.16
N ALA A 113 -20.93 7.28 -1.02
CA ALA A 113 -21.43 7.74 0.28
C ALA A 113 -21.45 9.28 0.37
N ILE A 114 -20.34 9.90 -0.05
CA ILE A 114 -20.15 11.35 -0.09
C ILE A 114 -21.19 12.02 -1.00
N ASP A 115 -21.38 11.49 -2.20
CA ASP A 115 -22.36 12.02 -3.16
C ASP A 115 -23.80 11.89 -2.64
N ASN A 116 -24.06 10.90 -1.79
CA ASN A 116 -25.34 10.70 -1.12
C ASN A 116 -25.46 11.48 0.21
N GLY A 117 -24.60 12.47 0.44
CA GLY A 117 -24.66 13.36 1.60
C GLY A 117 -24.18 12.73 2.92
N LYS A 118 -23.40 11.65 2.86
CA LYS A 118 -22.71 11.06 4.03
C LYS A 118 -21.26 11.55 4.05
N PRO A 119 -20.88 12.48 4.93
CA PRO A 119 -19.56 13.10 4.92
C PRO A 119 -18.49 12.15 5.49
N MET A 120 -18.09 11.14 4.72
CA MET A 120 -17.17 10.09 5.15
C MET A 120 -15.77 10.59 5.56
N TRP A 121 -15.40 11.82 5.18
CA TRP A 121 -14.14 12.46 5.59
C TRP A 121 -14.23 13.09 7.00
N ASP A 122 -15.42 13.30 7.56
CA ASP A 122 -15.60 14.05 8.81
C ASP A 122 -15.60 13.11 10.04
N PRO A 123 -14.64 13.24 10.98
CA PRO A 123 -14.62 12.46 12.21
C PRO A 123 -15.88 12.58 13.05
N LYS A 124 -16.55 13.73 13.07
CA LYS A 124 -17.82 13.91 13.81
C LYS A 124 -18.93 13.01 13.26
N PHE A 125 -18.87 12.70 11.97
CA PHE A 125 -19.80 11.79 11.33
C PHE A 125 -19.41 10.34 11.61
N TYR A 126 -18.21 9.91 11.20
CA TYR A 126 -17.89 8.49 11.22
C TYR A 126 -17.65 7.91 12.61
N THR A 127 -17.39 8.74 13.65
CA THR A 127 -17.33 8.28 15.05
C THR A 127 -18.70 7.93 15.65
N THR A 128 -19.80 8.34 14.99
CA THR A 128 -21.18 8.09 15.45
C THR A 128 -21.89 7.01 14.66
N LEU A 129 -21.22 6.43 13.65
CA LEU A 129 -21.82 5.43 12.78
C LEU A 129 -22.21 4.16 13.54
N SER A 130 -23.42 3.70 13.29
CA SER A 130 -23.83 2.35 13.69
C SER A 130 -23.33 1.31 12.68
N ILE A 131 -23.26 0.04 13.11
CA ILE A 131 -22.96 -1.08 12.20
C ILE A 131 -23.96 -1.19 11.05
N VAL A 132 -25.23 -0.82 11.29
CA VAL A 132 -26.28 -0.83 10.25
C VAL A 132 -25.99 0.23 9.18
N GLU A 133 -25.62 1.44 9.59
CA GLU A 133 -25.25 2.51 8.65
C GLU A 133 -23.97 2.17 7.90
N MET A 134 -22.97 1.58 8.57
CA MET A 134 -21.74 1.12 7.92
C MET A 134 -22.03 0.09 6.82
N ILE A 135 -22.91 -0.89 7.09
CA ILE A 135 -23.34 -1.89 6.09
C ILE A 135 -24.07 -1.23 4.92
N GLN A 136 -24.92 -0.24 5.18
CA GLN A 136 -25.64 0.50 4.13
C GLN A 136 -24.70 1.33 3.25
N ILE A 137 -23.77 2.05 3.86
CA ILE A 137 -22.78 2.89 3.17
C ILE A 137 -21.92 2.04 2.22
N PHE A 138 -21.40 0.90 2.72
CA PHE A 138 -20.52 0.00 1.98
C PHE A 138 -21.27 -1.16 1.31
N GLN A 139 -22.58 -1.02 1.04
CA GLN A 139 -23.37 -2.05 0.39
C GLN A 139 -22.79 -2.40 -0.99
N GLY A 140 -22.50 -3.69 -1.22
CA GLY A 140 -22.03 -4.16 -2.52
C GLY A 140 -23.16 -4.31 -3.54
N ASP A 141 -22.82 -4.27 -4.84
CA ASP A 141 -23.78 -4.44 -5.94
C ASP A 141 -24.46 -5.82 -5.93
N ASN A 142 -23.81 -6.80 -5.29
CA ASN A 142 -24.15 -8.22 -5.34
C ASN A 142 -24.57 -8.81 -3.97
N ASN A 143 -25.04 -7.97 -3.04
CA ASN A 143 -25.40 -8.33 -1.66
C ASN A 143 -24.26 -8.97 -0.84
N ILE A 144 -23.03 -8.96 -1.35
CA ILE A 144 -21.86 -9.32 -0.55
C ILE A 144 -21.51 -8.11 0.32
N SER A 145 -21.22 -8.38 1.59
CA SER A 145 -20.77 -7.33 2.52
C SER A 145 -19.28 -7.07 2.33
N MET A 146 -18.85 -5.82 2.55
CA MET A 146 -17.43 -5.51 2.62
C MET A 146 -16.74 -6.43 3.65
N PRO A 147 -15.55 -6.99 3.34
CA PRO A 147 -14.80 -7.75 4.32
C PRO A 147 -14.49 -6.92 5.57
N ARG A 148 -14.58 -7.55 6.75
CA ARG A 148 -14.23 -6.96 8.06
C ARG A 148 -14.93 -5.63 8.38
N THR A 149 -16.21 -5.50 7.99
CA THR A 149 -17.02 -4.28 8.24
C THR A 149 -17.01 -3.85 9.70
N SER A 150 -17.19 -4.78 10.64
CA SER A 150 -17.23 -4.46 12.08
C SER A 150 -15.88 -3.92 12.58
N GLN A 151 -14.76 -4.56 12.20
CA GLN A 151 -13.43 -4.09 12.57
C GLN A 151 -13.12 -2.71 11.98
N ARG A 152 -13.52 -2.47 10.72
CA ARG A 152 -13.38 -1.15 10.09
C ARG A 152 -14.15 -0.07 10.81
N LEU A 153 -15.37 -0.37 11.27
CA LEU A 153 -16.15 0.59 12.06
C LEU A 153 -15.45 0.91 13.38
N THR A 154 -14.94 -0.11 14.09
CA THR A 154 -14.16 0.09 15.31
C THR A 154 -12.95 0.98 15.06
N ILE A 155 -12.18 0.70 14.01
CA ILE A 155 -11.01 1.50 13.65
C ILE A 155 -11.41 2.94 13.30
N LEU A 156 -12.48 3.17 12.53
CA LEU A 156 -12.98 4.51 12.23
C LEU A 156 -13.31 5.28 13.51
N HIS A 157 -13.97 4.63 14.48
CA HIS A 157 -14.27 5.28 15.76
C HIS A 157 -13.00 5.64 16.53
N GLU A 158 -12.02 4.75 16.56
CA GLU A 158 -10.73 4.97 17.25
C GLU A 158 -9.95 6.12 16.63
N VAL A 159 -9.72 6.09 15.31
CA VAL A 159 -8.94 7.15 14.63
C VAL A 159 -9.67 8.48 14.66
N GLY A 160 -10.99 8.47 14.53
CA GLY A 160 -11.81 9.68 14.59
C GLY A 160 -11.78 10.33 15.96
N LYS A 161 -11.80 9.52 17.03
CA LYS A 161 -11.65 10.03 18.39
C LYS A 161 -10.30 10.73 18.58
N VAL A 162 -9.21 10.13 18.11
CA VAL A 162 -7.88 10.76 18.15
C VAL A 162 -7.88 12.09 17.40
N LEU A 163 -8.49 12.16 16.21
CA LEU A 163 -8.57 13.42 15.46
C LEU A 163 -9.39 14.49 16.20
N LEU A 164 -10.52 14.12 16.81
CA LEU A 164 -11.36 15.05 17.56
C LEU A 164 -10.66 15.57 18.83
N ASP A 165 -9.94 14.70 19.54
CA ASP A 165 -9.30 15.03 20.81
C ASP A 165 -7.98 15.82 20.61
N ASP A 166 -7.15 15.44 19.62
CA ASP A 166 -5.77 15.93 19.48
C ASP A 166 -5.55 16.88 18.27
N TYR A 167 -6.46 16.90 17.29
CA TYR A 167 -6.23 17.57 15.99
C TYR A 167 -7.41 18.41 15.49
N ASP A 168 -8.28 18.89 16.38
CA ASP A 168 -9.48 19.69 16.08
C ASP A 168 -10.42 19.05 15.03
N GLY A 169 -10.42 17.72 14.94
CA GLY A 169 -11.27 16.96 14.05
C GLY A 169 -10.83 16.94 12.58
N THR A 170 -9.54 17.15 12.28
CA THR A 170 -9.02 16.98 10.91
C THR A 170 -7.60 16.42 10.87
N PHE A 171 -7.35 15.47 9.98
CA PHE A 171 -6.03 14.92 9.70
C PHE A 171 -5.09 15.97 9.09
N ALA A 172 -5.62 17.02 8.44
CA ALA A 172 -4.81 18.13 7.96
C ALA A 172 -3.99 18.78 9.08
N ASN A 173 -4.56 18.90 10.29
CA ASN A 173 -3.83 19.44 11.45
C ASN A 173 -2.73 18.48 11.95
N CYS A 174 -2.94 17.17 11.84
CA CYS A 174 -1.90 16.18 12.10
C CYS A 174 -0.72 16.37 11.14
N ILE A 175 -0.99 16.54 9.83
CA ILE A 175 0.04 16.82 8.82
C ILE A 175 0.81 18.11 9.16
N LYS A 176 0.10 19.21 9.42
CA LYS A 176 0.72 20.51 9.75
C LYS A 176 1.62 20.44 10.98
N SER A 177 1.22 19.67 12.00
CA SER A 177 2.03 19.48 13.22
C SER A 177 3.39 18.82 12.97
N CYS A 178 3.55 18.20 11.79
CA CYS A 178 4.78 17.53 11.38
C CYS A 178 5.75 18.44 10.60
N GLU A 179 5.39 19.71 10.35
CA GLU A 179 6.30 20.72 9.80
C GLU A 179 6.99 20.27 8.48
N HIS A 180 6.20 19.72 7.57
CA HIS A 180 6.66 19.16 6.29
C HIS A 180 7.60 17.92 6.40
N ASP A 181 7.91 17.41 7.59
CA ASP A 181 8.81 16.25 7.76
C ASP A 181 8.06 14.92 7.59
N ALA A 182 8.39 14.18 6.51
CA ALA A 182 7.78 12.88 6.20
C ALA A 182 8.01 11.82 7.29
N ILE A 183 9.18 11.82 7.93
CA ILE A 183 9.50 10.85 8.97
C ILE A 183 8.74 11.20 10.25
N LYS A 184 8.68 12.49 10.60
CA LYS A 184 7.86 12.96 11.73
C LYS A 184 6.38 12.62 11.51
N LEU A 185 5.87 12.78 10.28
CA LEU A 185 4.50 12.37 9.95
C LEU A 185 4.30 10.86 10.07
N MET A 186 5.22 10.06 9.53
CA MET A 186 5.14 8.59 9.65
C MET A 186 5.13 8.13 11.11
N VAL A 187 6.04 8.65 11.93
CA VAL A 187 6.12 8.31 13.36
C VAL A 187 4.87 8.79 14.10
N THR A 188 4.38 9.99 13.80
CA THR A 188 3.14 10.51 14.40
C THR A 188 1.94 9.64 14.05
N ILE A 189 1.82 9.20 12.78
CA ILE A 189 0.75 8.29 12.36
C ILE A 189 0.82 6.97 13.15
N HIS A 190 2.01 6.39 13.24
CA HIS A 190 2.27 5.16 13.98
C HIS A 190 1.91 5.29 15.47
N ASP A 191 2.43 6.32 16.15
CA ASP A 191 2.31 6.48 17.60
C ASP A 191 0.90 6.86 18.04
N LYS A 192 0.16 7.60 17.20
CA LYS A 192 -1.15 8.17 17.56
C LYS A 192 -2.32 7.32 17.13
N PHE A 193 -2.20 6.52 16.06
CA PHE A 193 -3.31 5.75 15.52
C PHE A 193 -3.01 4.25 15.62
N PRO A 194 -3.63 3.50 16.56
CA PRO A 194 -3.31 2.09 16.81
C PRO A 194 -3.41 1.17 15.58
N SER A 195 -4.29 1.48 14.63
CA SER A 195 -4.44 0.72 13.37
C SER A 195 -3.30 0.94 12.35
N TYR A 196 -2.26 1.65 12.76
CA TYR A 196 -1.00 1.88 12.05
C TYR A 196 0.21 1.36 12.85
N ASP A 197 -0.01 0.71 14.00
CA ASP A 197 1.05 0.03 14.77
C ASP A 197 1.54 -1.23 14.04
N ASP A 198 2.66 -1.08 13.34
CA ASP A 198 3.24 -2.11 12.50
C ASP A 198 4.61 -2.56 13.05
N VAL A 199 4.62 -2.83 14.36
CA VAL A 199 5.78 -3.35 15.10
C VAL A 199 5.52 -4.78 15.54
N VAL A 200 6.31 -5.70 15.01
CA VAL A 200 6.19 -7.14 15.29
C VAL A 200 7.47 -7.69 15.90
N ILE A 201 7.36 -8.81 16.62
CA ILE A 201 8.50 -9.49 17.22
C ILE A 201 8.85 -10.73 16.40
N TYR A 202 10.07 -10.77 15.86
CA TYR A 202 10.62 -11.95 15.18
C TYR A 202 11.75 -12.54 16.01
N HIS A 203 11.49 -13.70 16.63
CA HIS A 203 12.32 -14.24 17.71
C HIS A 203 12.47 -13.24 18.86
N ASP A 204 13.67 -12.70 19.08
CA ASP A 204 13.95 -11.71 20.14
C ASP A 204 14.22 -10.30 19.58
N ARG A 205 13.83 -10.05 18.32
CA ARG A 205 14.08 -8.77 17.64
C ARG A 205 12.76 -8.07 17.31
N SER A 206 12.66 -6.81 17.69
CA SER A 206 11.61 -5.91 17.22
C SER A 206 11.85 -5.57 15.75
N VAL A 207 10.80 -5.67 14.95
CA VAL A 207 10.77 -5.41 13.51
C VAL A 207 9.73 -4.33 13.28
N ARG A 208 10.17 -3.18 12.79
CA ARG A 208 9.31 -2.04 12.44
C ARG A 208 9.16 -1.99 10.93
N LEU A 209 7.95 -2.19 10.42
CA LEU A 209 7.69 -2.21 8.98
C LEU A 209 7.01 -0.92 8.51
N PHE A 210 6.15 -0.32 9.35
CA PHE A 210 5.46 0.96 9.14
C PHE A 210 4.84 1.12 7.75
N THR A 211 4.41 0.02 7.12
CA THR A 211 4.18 0.05 5.67
C THR A 211 2.92 0.84 5.33
N LYS A 212 1.85 0.66 6.11
CA LYS A 212 0.60 1.40 5.95
C LYS A 212 0.76 2.89 6.22
N ALA A 213 1.53 3.25 7.25
CA ALA A 213 1.85 4.65 7.57
C ALA A 213 2.64 5.30 6.43
N TRP A 214 3.67 4.63 5.91
CA TRP A 214 4.43 5.12 4.75
C TRP A 214 3.57 5.26 3.48
N THR A 215 2.62 4.35 3.24
CA THR A 215 1.64 4.51 2.15
C THR A 215 0.85 5.79 2.29
N LEU A 216 0.33 6.10 3.49
CA LEU A 216 -0.39 7.35 3.71
C LEU A 216 0.51 8.58 3.51
N VAL A 217 1.71 8.58 4.08
CA VAL A 217 2.68 9.68 3.89
C VAL A 217 2.98 9.91 2.40
N THR A 218 3.07 8.84 1.63
CA THR A 218 3.35 8.90 0.19
C THR A 218 2.14 9.41 -0.59
N ASP A 219 0.93 9.06 -0.19
CA ASP A 219 -0.31 9.58 -0.78
C ASP A 219 -0.44 11.09 -0.52
N ILE A 220 -0.14 11.54 0.71
CA ILE A 220 -0.08 12.98 1.05
C ILE A 220 0.98 13.69 0.21
N TRP A 221 2.21 13.16 0.15
CA TRP A 221 3.30 13.70 -0.68
C TRP A 221 2.90 13.82 -2.16
N ASN A 222 2.12 12.88 -2.69
CA ASN A 222 1.73 12.90 -4.10
C ASN A 222 0.61 13.90 -4.43
N TYR A 223 -0.30 14.15 -3.47
CA TYR A 223 -1.41 15.08 -3.64
C TYR A 223 -0.99 16.54 -3.46
N PHE A 224 -0.15 16.81 -2.45
CA PHE A 224 0.28 18.16 -2.07
C PHE A 224 1.71 18.40 -2.58
N ASP A 225 1.82 18.62 -3.89
CA ASP A 225 3.09 18.80 -4.60
C ASP A 225 3.46 20.27 -4.88
N ASP A 226 2.60 21.22 -4.53
CA ASP A 226 2.88 22.65 -4.59
C ASP A 226 3.75 23.10 -3.40
N GLU A 227 4.83 23.84 -3.67
CA GLU A 227 5.75 24.37 -2.65
C GLU A 227 5.07 25.28 -1.62
N GLU A 228 3.98 25.97 -2.02
CA GLU A 228 3.23 26.88 -1.15
C GLU A 228 2.15 26.17 -0.30
N ASP A 229 1.94 24.86 -0.49
CA ASP A 229 0.91 24.11 0.24
C ASP A 229 1.33 23.83 1.69
N GLU A 230 0.46 24.20 2.65
CA GLU A 230 0.67 23.96 4.08
C GLU A 230 0.66 22.47 4.45
N LEU A 231 0.09 21.60 3.60
CA LEU A 231 0.02 20.15 3.77
C LEU A 231 1.13 19.40 3.02
N ARG A 232 2.00 20.12 2.32
CA ARG A 232 3.16 19.56 1.63
C ARG A 232 4.01 18.74 2.61
N ILE A 233 4.57 17.64 2.14
CA ILE A 233 5.53 16.84 2.89
C ILE A 233 6.80 16.69 2.07
N ASP A 234 7.96 16.75 2.71
CA ASP A 234 9.26 16.52 2.11
C ASP A 234 9.72 15.08 2.37
N ILE A 235 9.86 14.30 1.29
CA ILE A 235 10.45 12.96 1.36
C ILE A 235 11.89 13.04 0.86
N GLU A 236 12.86 12.98 1.77
CA GLU A 236 14.28 12.96 1.41
C GLU A 236 14.74 11.55 0.98
N ARG A 237 15.32 11.47 -0.23
CA ARG A 237 16.22 10.43 -0.77
C ARG A 237 15.69 9.01 -0.98
N MET A 238 14.87 8.44 -0.11
CA MET A 238 14.37 7.08 -0.29
C MET A 238 12.89 6.98 0.05
N LYS A 239 12.08 6.91 -1.01
CA LYS A 239 10.65 6.60 -0.87
C LYS A 239 10.51 5.14 -0.47
N HIS A 240 9.71 4.90 0.54
CA HIS A 240 9.32 3.55 0.93
C HIS A 240 8.28 3.04 -0.08
N SER A 241 8.43 1.80 -0.54
CA SER A 241 7.42 1.21 -1.43
C SER A 241 6.11 1.04 -0.68
N THR A 242 5.02 1.47 -1.31
CA THR A 242 3.69 1.57 -0.70
C THR A 242 2.82 0.35 -0.94
N ILE A 243 3.36 -0.65 -1.64
CA ILE A 243 2.64 -1.77 -2.25
C ILE A 243 2.00 -2.73 -1.25
N PHE A 244 2.39 -2.68 0.02
CA PHE A 244 2.13 -3.77 0.94
C PHE A 244 0.79 -3.70 1.65
N VAL A 245 0.03 -2.63 1.48
CA VAL A 245 -1.29 -2.52 2.12
C VAL A 245 -2.29 -3.58 1.59
N ASP A 246 -2.03 -4.11 0.40
CA ASP A 246 -2.76 -5.23 -0.20
C ASP A 246 -1.82 -6.43 -0.42
N TYR A 247 -1.98 -7.51 0.37
CA TYR A 247 -1.19 -8.75 0.26
C TYR A 247 -1.23 -9.40 -1.14
N ARG A 248 -2.10 -8.92 -2.03
CA ARG A 248 -2.14 -9.39 -3.42
C ARG A 248 -0.84 -9.14 -4.19
N VAL A 249 0.00 -8.17 -3.81
CA VAL A 249 1.28 -7.96 -4.51
C VAL A 249 2.25 -9.14 -4.29
N VAL A 250 2.13 -9.86 -3.18
CA VAL A 250 2.87 -11.11 -2.92
C VAL A 250 2.58 -12.15 -4.01
N GLN A 251 1.38 -12.15 -4.60
CA GLN A 251 1.00 -13.07 -5.68
C GLN A 251 1.80 -12.81 -6.95
N ILE A 252 2.21 -11.57 -7.20
CA ILE A 252 3.09 -11.22 -8.33
C ILE A 252 4.48 -11.80 -8.08
N PHE A 253 5.03 -11.62 -6.88
CA PHE A 253 6.36 -12.15 -6.57
C PHE A 253 6.43 -13.67 -6.61
N ASP A 254 5.37 -14.37 -6.18
CA ASP A 254 5.27 -15.82 -6.36
C ASP A 254 5.05 -16.21 -7.84
N HIS A 255 4.24 -15.45 -8.60
CA HIS A 255 4.03 -15.71 -10.03
C HIS A 255 5.34 -15.68 -10.83
N PHE A 256 6.21 -14.71 -10.55
CA PHE A 256 7.54 -14.63 -11.16
C PHE A 256 8.57 -15.56 -10.50
N ASN A 257 8.16 -16.36 -9.51
CA ASN A 257 9.01 -17.27 -8.74
C ASN A 257 10.20 -16.55 -8.09
N VAL A 258 9.98 -15.28 -7.69
CA VAL A 258 10.94 -14.44 -6.95
C VAL A 258 10.79 -14.70 -5.46
N LEU A 259 9.56 -14.80 -4.97
CA LEU A 259 9.27 -15.24 -3.61
C LEU A 259 9.03 -16.74 -3.61
N VAL A 260 9.81 -17.48 -2.83
CA VAL A 260 9.82 -18.95 -2.86
C VAL A 260 9.58 -19.51 -1.47
N TYR A 261 8.71 -20.51 -1.40
CA TYR A 261 8.28 -21.13 -0.15
C TYR A 261 8.92 -22.49 0.07
N SER A 262 9.19 -22.84 1.33
CA SER A 262 9.62 -24.19 1.70
C SER A 262 8.52 -25.21 1.39
N LYS A 263 8.89 -26.44 1.06
CA LYS A 263 7.90 -27.50 0.78
C LYS A 263 6.94 -27.71 1.95
N LYS A 264 7.48 -27.72 3.18
CA LYS A 264 6.70 -27.88 4.40
C LYS A 264 5.64 -26.78 4.51
N PHE A 265 6.05 -25.53 4.34
CA PHE A 265 5.15 -24.39 4.45
C PHE A 265 4.11 -24.36 3.31
N LEU A 266 4.49 -24.72 2.08
CA LEU A 266 3.52 -24.88 0.98
C LEU A 266 2.48 -25.96 1.26
N ASP A 267 2.88 -27.06 1.89
CA ASP A 267 1.95 -28.14 2.24
C ASP A 267 1.04 -27.74 3.40
N GLU A 268 1.50 -26.87 4.31
CA GLU A 268 0.69 -26.22 5.35
C GLU A 268 -0.31 -25.23 4.74
N LEU A 269 0.12 -24.31 3.86
CA LEU A 269 -0.76 -23.36 3.16
C LEU A 269 -1.84 -24.00 2.28
N LYS A 270 -1.64 -25.26 1.87
CA LYS A 270 -2.67 -26.01 1.15
C LYS A 270 -3.74 -26.60 2.08
N LYS A 271 -3.39 -26.86 3.33
CA LYS A 271 -4.25 -27.48 4.36
C LYS A 271 -4.95 -26.44 5.23
N GLU A 272 -4.22 -25.42 5.63
CA GLU A 272 -4.70 -24.30 6.43
C GLU A 272 -5.15 -23.16 5.52
N GLU A 273 -6.15 -22.41 5.96
CA GLU A 273 -6.75 -21.30 5.20
C GLU A 273 -6.30 -19.92 5.71
N PHE A 274 -5.41 -19.86 6.71
CA PHE A 274 -5.13 -18.62 7.42
C PHE A 274 -3.64 -18.46 7.79
N ILE A 275 -3.08 -17.28 7.53
CA ILE A 275 -1.84 -16.83 8.15
C ILE A 275 -2.18 -15.64 9.03
N PHE A 276 -1.95 -15.79 10.32
CA PHE A 276 -2.23 -14.71 11.28
C PHE A 276 -1.13 -13.65 11.24
N HIS A 277 -1.54 -12.40 11.44
CA HIS A 277 -0.62 -11.27 11.59
C HIS A 277 0.37 -11.53 12.73
N GLY A 278 1.63 -11.14 12.53
CA GLY A 278 2.69 -11.32 13.52
C GLY A 278 3.19 -12.76 13.69
N THR A 279 2.64 -13.73 12.94
CA THR A 279 3.24 -15.07 12.88
C THR A 279 4.59 -15.01 12.16
N LYS A 280 5.46 -15.96 12.47
CA LYS A 280 6.77 -16.07 11.84
C LYS A 280 6.65 -16.09 10.31
N GLU A 281 5.71 -16.86 9.79
CA GLU A 281 5.43 -17.02 8.38
C GLU A 281 4.99 -15.71 7.72
N GLU A 282 4.08 -14.96 8.35
CA GLU A 282 3.64 -13.65 7.87
C GLU A 282 4.80 -12.66 7.81
N ILE A 283 5.60 -12.59 8.88
CA ILE A 283 6.73 -11.66 8.98
C ILE A 283 7.79 -12.00 7.92
N GLU A 284 8.07 -13.28 7.69
CA GLU A 284 8.99 -13.72 6.63
C GLU A 284 8.48 -13.33 5.24
N ILE A 285 7.18 -13.49 4.96
CA ILE A 285 6.57 -13.05 3.69
C ILE A 285 6.75 -11.55 3.49
N ARG A 286 6.39 -10.73 4.50
CA ARG A 286 6.46 -9.27 4.42
C ARG A 286 7.90 -8.80 4.25
N CYS A 287 8.81 -9.27 5.10
CA CYS A 287 10.23 -8.88 5.06
C CYS A 287 10.88 -9.28 3.73
N CYS A 288 10.68 -10.52 3.27
CA CYS A 288 11.22 -10.96 1.99
C CYS A 288 10.66 -10.13 0.83
N SER A 289 9.38 -9.80 0.85
CA SER A 289 8.75 -9.06 -0.24
C SER A 289 9.16 -7.59 -0.28
N LEU A 290 9.29 -6.93 0.87
CA LEU A 290 9.88 -5.59 0.94
C LEU A 290 11.35 -5.60 0.45
N MET A 291 12.11 -6.64 0.79
CA MET A 291 13.47 -6.81 0.29
C MET A 291 13.52 -7.05 -1.22
N ILE A 292 12.57 -7.80 -1.80
CA ILE A 292 12.43 -7.96 -3.26
C ILE A 292 12.32 -6.61 -3.94
N VAL A 293 11.44 -5.72 -3.46
CA VAL A 293 11.29 -4.38 -4.04
C VAL A 293 12.58 -3.58 -3.94
N ARG A 294 13.27 -3.63 -2.79
CA ARG A 294 14.55 -2.94 -2.61
C ARG A 294 15.61 -3.45 -3.58
N TYR A 295 15.73 -4.76 -3.77
CA TYR A 295 16.66 -5.34 -4.73
C TYR A 295 16.29 -4.99 -6.18
N LEU A 296 15.00 -5.05 -6.51
CA LEU A 296 14.47 -4.65 -7.81
C LEU A 296 14.80 -3.20 -8.12
N HIS A 297 14.54 -2.27 -7.17
CA HIS A 297 14.90 -0.86 -7.28
C HIS A 297 16.40 -0.66 -7.51
N GLN A 298 17.26 -1.29 -6.70
CA GLN A 298 18.72 -1.18 -6.87
C GLN A 298 19.19 -1.67 -8.25
N MET A 299 18.62 -2.78 -8.72
CA MET A 299 18.94 -3.34 -10.04
C MET A 299 18.44 -2.44 -11.18
N LEU A 300 17.24 -1.90 -11.07
CA LEU A 300 16.67 -0.98 -12.05
C LEU A 300 17.50 0.31 -12.11
N MET A 301 17.79 0.96 -10.99
CA MET A 301 18.61 2.19 -10.96
C MET A 301 19.95 1.97 -11.67
N LYS A 302 20.67 0.88 -11.33
CA LYS A 302 21.94 0.53 -11.99
C LYS A 302 21.81 0.28 -13.50
N THR A 303 20.67 -0.24 -13.93
CA THR A 303 20.42 -0.57 -15.35
C THR A 303 20.01 0.67 -16.13
N LEU A 304 19.14 1.51 -15.56
CA LEU A 304 18.59 2.72 -16.16
C LEU A 304 19.63 3.86 -16.24
N GLU A 305 20.65 3.85 -15.38
CA GLU A 305 21.80 4.77 -15.46
C GLU A 305 22.71 4.51 -16.68
N GLN A 306 22.55 3.39 -17.39
CA GLN A 306 23.34 3.12 -18.59
C GLN A 306 23.00 4.11 -19.71
N ASP A 307 24.03 4.67 -20.36
CA ASP A 307 23.91 5.67 -21.41
C ASP A 307 22.92 5.30 -22.53
N THR A 308 22.78 4.02 -22.84
CA THR A 308 21.86 3.54 -23.87
C THR A 308 20.40 3.83 -23.52
N PHE A 309 19.97 3.54 -22.30
CA PHE A 309 18.59 3.80 -21.86
C PHE A 309 18.32 5.29 -21.74
N VAL A 310 19.24 6.02 -21.15
CA VAL A 310 19.18 7.48 -21.02
C VAL A 310 19.03 8.18 -22.37
N LYS A 311 19.73 7.72 -23.41
CA LYS A 311 19.62 8.27 -24.76
C LYS A 311 18.26 7.98 -25.39
N GLN A 312 17.67 6.82 -25.09
CA GLN A 312 16.38 6.41 -25.63
C GLN A 312 15.21 7.04 -24.88
N ILE A 313 15.33 7.22 -23.57
CA ILE A 313 14.29 7.73 -22.68
C ILE A 313 14.89 8.87 -21.84
N PRO A 314 14.95 10.11 -22.36
CA PRO A 314 15.62 11.23 -21.68
C PRO A 314 15.04 11.57 -20.30
N VAL A 315 13.79 11.17 -20.03
CA VAL A 315 13.10 11.40 -18.74
C VAL A 315 13.87 10.82 -17.55
N LEU A 316 14.67 9.76 -17.77
CA LEU A 316 15.44 9.08 -16.72
C LEU A 316 16.50 9.98 -16.07
N LYS A 317 16.83 11.11 -16.70
CA LYS A 317 17.76 12.12 -16.17
C LYS A 317 17.08 13.26 -15.43
N LEU A 318 15.75 13.33 -15.45
CA LEU A 318 15.05 14.43 -14.79
C LEU A 318 15.06 14.23 -13.28
N PRO A 319 15.20 15.32 -12.49
CA PRO A 319 15.24 15.23 -11.02
C PRO A 319 14.00 14.58 -10.38
N ASP A 320 12.89 14.60 -11.09
CA ASP A 320 11.60 14.08 -10.65
C ASP A 320 11.29 12.65 -11.14
N PHE A 321 12.23 12.00 -11.83
CA PHE A 321 12.10 10.58 -12.13
C PHE A 321 12.14 9.76 -10.83
N ASP A 322 11.07 9.00 -10.58
CA ASP A 322 10.96 8.16 -9.42
C ASP A 322 10.84 6.68 -9.80
N CYS A 323 11.93 5.93 -9.58
CA CYS A 323 11.98 4.50 -9.83
C CYS A 323 11.07 3.70 -8.86
N THR A 324 10.86 4.20 -7.64
CA THR A 324 9.93 3.55 -6.68
C THR A 324 8.50 3.67 -7.18
N CYS A 325 8.11 4.87 -7.64
CA CYS A 325 6.82 5.11 -8.28
C CYS A 325 6.61 4.20 -9.52
N LEU A 326 7.63 4.06 -10.37
CA LEU A 326 7.60 3.15 -11.52
C LEU A 326 7.34 1.69 -11.12
N ILE A 327 8.00 1.20 -10.07
CA ILE A 327 7.82 -0.18 -9.58
C ILE A 327 6.41 -0.34 -9.01
N ASP A 328 5.95 0.59 -8.16
CA ASP A 328 4.63 0.54 -7.54
C ASP A 328 3.52 0.55 -8.60
N ASN A 329 3.63 1.41 -9.61
CA ASN A 329 2.68 1.47 -10.73
C ASN A 329 2.70 0.21 -11.60
N PHE A 330 3.89 -0.35 -11.88
CA PHE A 330 3.99 -1.64 -12.56
C PHE A 330 3.26 -2.74 -11.78
N LEU A 331 3.51 -2.86 -10.48
CA LEU A 331 2.90 -3.90 -9.64
C LEU A 331 1.39 -3.71 -9.56
N TRP A 332 0.92 -2.47 -9.45
CA TRP A 332 -0.50 -2.13 -9.49
C TRP A 332 -1.15 -2.55 -10.81
N ASP A 333 -0.64 -2.09 -11.95
CA ASP A 333 -1.22 -2.37 -13.26
C ASP A 333 -1.14 -3.86 -13.61
N TYR A 334 -0.03 -4.52 -13.27
CA TYR A 334 0.15 -5.95 -13.47
C TYR A 334 -0.92 -6.74 -12.69
N LEU A 335 -1.20 -6.35 -11.44
CA LEU A 335 -2.26 -6.97 -10.65
C LEU A 335 -3.63 -6.83 -11.32
N GLN A 336 -3.96 -5.65 -11.85
CA GLN A 336 -5.26 -5.43 -12.51
C GLN A 336 -5.38 -6.25 -13.79
N LEU A 337 -4.34 -6.25 -14.64
CA LEU A 337 -4.32 -6.96 -15.92
C LEU A 337 -4.33 -8.48 -15.75
N HIS A 338 -3.61 -9.00 -14.75
CA HIS A 338 -3.41 -10.43 -14.55
C HIS A 338 -4.23 -11.01 -13.37
N ASN A 339 -5.18 -10.26 -12.82
CA ASN A 339 -5.97 -10.63 -11.64
C ASN A 339 -6.51 -12.08 -11.68
N LYS A 340 -7.13 -12.49 -12.80
CA LYS A 340 -7.69 -13.84 -12.97
C LYS A 340 -6.62 -14.95 -12.89
N GLN A 341 -5.41 -14.67 -13.37
CA GLN A 341 -4.29 -15.61 -13.34
C GLN A 341 -3.66 -15.65 -11.95
N LEU A 342 -3.41 -14.48 -11.36
CA LEU A 342 -2.81 -14.34 -10.03
C LEU A 342 -3.71 -14.95 -8.94
N LYS A 343 -5.03 -14.90 -9.10
CA LYS A 343 -5.99 -15.59 -8.21
C LYS A 343 -5.88 -17.12 -8.16
N LYS A 344 -5.14 -17.75 -9.08
CA LYS A 344 -4.86 -19.19 -9.03
C LYS A 344 -3.76 -19.55 -8.04
N ASN A 345 -3.02 -18.55 -7.56
CA ASN A 345 -1.92 -18.69 -6.63
C ASN A 345 -2.38 -19.30 -5.29
N VAL A 346 -1.54 -20.14 -4.67
CA VAL A 346 -1.79 -20.75 -3.36
C VAL A 346 -2.01 -19.71 -2.26
N LEU A 347 -1.40 -18.53 -2.41
CA LEU A 347 -1.50 -17.40 -1.49
C LEU A 347 -2.88 -16.70 -1.50
N CYS A 348 -3.76 -17.03 -2.44
CA CYS A 348 -5.14 -16.53 -2.45
C CYS A 348 -6.02 -17.15 -1.35
N LYS A 349 -5.43 -18.03 -0.54
CA LYS A 349 -6.04 -18.67 0.63
C LYS A 349 -5.47 -18.14 1.94
N ILE A 350 -4.89 -16.93 1.96
CA ILE A 350 -4.35 -16.34 3.18
C ILE A 350 -5.26 -15.20 3.61
N TYR A 351 -5.86 -15.31 4.79
CA TYR A 351 -6.56 -14.23 5.46
C TYR A 351 -5.65 -13.66 6.55
N THR A 352 -5.28 -12.39 6.43
CA THR A 352 -4.58 -11.66 7.49
C THR A 352 -5.61 -10.85 8.26
N GLU A 353 -5.58 -10.93 9.59
CA GLU A 353 -6.56 -10.22 10.47
C GLU A 353 -6.28 -8.75 10.68
N SER A 354 -5.05 -8.36 10.43
CA SER A 354 -4.54 -7.06 10.82
C SER A 354 -3.61 -6.52 9.74
N TYR A 355 -3.66 -5.19 9.59
CA TYR A 355 -2.49 -4.34 9.52
C TYR A 355 -2.48 -3.50 10.79
#